data_AF-A0A7C0XAB4-F1
#
_entry.id   AF-A0A7C0XAB4-F1
#
_cell.length_a   1.000
_cell.length_b   1.000
_cell.length_c   1.000
_cell.angle_alpha   90.00
_cell.angle_beta   90.00
_cell.angle_gamma   90.00
#
_symmetry.space_group_name_H-M   'P 1'
#
loop_
_entity.id
_entity.type
_entity.pdbx_description
1 polymer ?
#
loop_
_entity_poly.entity_id
_entity_poly.type
_entity_poly.pdbx_seq_one_letter_code
_entity_poly.pdbx_strand_id
1 'polypeptide(L)'
;KKRIRVKSRYPFGLVERTGVYEFDGEVLVFPAVRRVDVFPGGSGFPGTYDFEGKEGTGGDFIGIREFRKGDNPKRIYWRGIFSSGKLLVKQFSALETGKVTVEVSSSSSEDDIDLAASYVAAFIDNGYKVRLLVDGKERIGFGTGLFHRRKILRELALL
;
A
#
# COMPACT_ATOMS: atom_id res chain seq x y z
N LYS A 1 -11.99 -37.62 11.65
CA LYS A 1 -12.41 -36.67 10.59
C LYS A 1 -12.76 -35.33 11.23
N LYS A 2 -12.22 -34.22 10.73
CA LYS A 2 -12.58 -32.87 11.22
C LYS A 2 -13.99 -32.53 10.74
N ARG A 3 -14.78 -31.87 11.60
CA ARG A 3 -16.13 -31.41 11.28
C ARG A 3 -16.13 -29.89 11.31
N ILE A 4 -16.60 -29.26 10.23
CA ILE A 4 -16.76 -27.81 10.17
C ILE A 4 -18.24 -27.46 10.33
N ARG A 5 -18.51 -26.37 11.05
CA ARG A 5 -19.85 -25.80 11.18
C ARG A 5 -19.93 -24.57 10.29
N VAL A 6 -20.75 -24.66 9.24
CA VAL A 6 -21.01 -23.54 8.33
C VAL A 6 -22.32 -22.88 8.76
N LYS A 7 -22.29 -21.56 8.90
CA LYS A 7 -23.47 -20.74 9.21
C LYS A 7 -23.63 -19.70 8.13
N SER A 8 -24.87 -19.47 7.68
CA SER A 8 -25.19 -18.40 6.75
C SER A 8 -26.53 -17.78 7.10
N ARG A 9 -26.61 -16.45 6.97
CA ARG A 9 -27.86 -15.68 7.05
C ARG A 9 -28.27 -15.11 5.68
N TYR A 10 -27.57 -15.50 4.62
CA TYR A 10 -27.83 -15.04 3.27
C TYR A 10 -29.20 -15.55 2.76
N PRO A 11 -29.95 -14.77 1.95
CA PRO A 11 -29.62 -13.42 1.46
C PRO A 11 -30.11 -12.26 2.34
N PHE A 12 -31.15 -12.46 3.14
CA PHE A 12 -31.87 -11.33 3.79
C PHE A 12 -31.55 -11.13 5.27
N GLY A 13 -30.73 -11.99 5.89
CA GLY A 13 -30.39 -11.87 7.31
C GLY A 13 -31.46 -12.36 8.28
N LEU A 14 -32.67 -12.72 7.80
CA LEU A 14 -33.85 -13.02 8.62
C LEU A 14 -33.76 -14.35 9.38
N VAL A 15 -33.03 -15.33 8.84
CA VAL A 15 -32.89 -16.67 9.42
C VAL A 15 -31.44 -17.13 9.29
N GLU A 16 -30.91 -17.78 10.33
CA GLU A 16 -29.59 -18.43 10.29
C GLU A 16 -29.73 -19.91 9.96
N ARG A 17 -29.16 -20.34 8.83
CA ARG A 17 -29.03 -21.76 8.49
C ARG A 17 -27.66 -22.25 8.96
N THR A 18 -27.66 -23.35 9.72
CA THR A 18 -26.44 -24.00 10.20
C THR A 18 -26.35 -25.42 9.63
N GLY A 19 -25.21 -25.79 9.07
CA GLY A 19 -24.90 -27.14 8.62
C GLY A 19 -23.58 -27.63 9.22
N VAL A 20 -23.49 -28.92 9.49
CA VAL A 20 -22.24 -29.57 9.93
C VAL A 20 -21.78 -30.51 8.81
N TYR A 21 -20.56 -30.32 8.35
CA TYR A 21 -19.98 -31.09 7.23
C TYR A 21 -18.73 -31.82 7.70
N GLU A 22 -18.54 -33.05 7.20
CA GLU A 22 -17.23 -33.69 7.25
C GLU A 22 -16.33 -32.99 6.24
N PHE A 23 -15.17 -32.54 6.68
CA PHE A 23 -14.22 -31.83 5.83
C PHE A 23 -12.83 -32.42 6.03
N ASP A 24 -12.22 -32.79 4.90
CA ASP A 24 -10.89 -33.39 4.85
C ASP A 24 -10.00 -32.54 3.93
N GLY A 25 -9.60 -31.39 4.46
CA GLY A 25 -8.81 -30.40 3.74
C GLY A 25 -8.30 -29.29 4.65
N GLU A 26 -7.68 -28.29 4.05
CA GLU A 26 -7.13 -27.11 4.73
C GLU A 26 -7.98 -25.88 4.44
N VAL A 27 -8.07 -24.97 5.42
CA VAL A 27 -8.76 -23.68 5.29
C VAL A 27 -7.75 -22.59 5.54
N LEU A 28 -7.58 -21.70 4.56
CA LEU A 28 -6.74 -20.50 4.70
C LEU A 28 -7.64 -19.32 5.09
N VAL A 29 -7.41 -18.79 6.30
CA VAL A 29 -8.14 -17.63 6.83
C VAL A 29 -7.35 -16.38 6.48
N PHE A 30 -7.99 -15.42 5.81
CA PHE A 30 -7.33 -14.17 5.45
C PHE A 30 -7.36 -13.20 6.64
N PRO A 31 -6.33 -12.37 6.81
CA PRO A 31 -6.30 -11.35 7.86
C PRO A 31 -7.47 -10.37 7.70
N ALA A 32 -7.95 -9.85 8.81
CA ALA A 32 -9.06 -8.92 8.85
C ALA A 32 -8.63 -7.57 8.26
N VAL A 33 -9.37 -7.10 7.25
CA VAL A 33 -9.14 -5.80 6.63
C VAL A 33 -10.11 -4.78 7.22
N ARG A 34 -9.57 -3.82 7.96
CA ARG A 34 -10.29 -2.68 8.52
C ARG A 34 -10.08 -1.44 7.63
N ARG A 35 -11.02 -0.49 7.67
CA ARG A 35 -10.82 0.81 7.01
C ARG A 35 -9.75 1.59 7.75
N VAL A 36 -8.74 2.04 7.03
CA VAL A 36 -7.67 2.91 7.53
C VAL A 36 -7.46 4.03 6.54
N ASP A 37 -7.20 5.23 7.05
CA ASP A 37 -6.85 6.38 6.23
C ASP A 37 -5.35 6.34 5.90
N VAL A 38 -5.02 6.55 4.63
CA VAL A 38 -3.63 6.61 4.16
C VAL A 38 -3.33 8.02 3.70
N PHE A 39 -2.33 8.64 4.32
CA PHE A 39 -1.85 9.97 3.94
C PHE A 39 -0.51 9.86 3.20
N PRO A 40 -0.33 10.55 2.07
CA PRO A 40 0.98 10.68 1.44
C PRO A 40 1.98 11.27 2.45
N GLY A 41 3.01 10.50 2.83
CA GLY A 41 4.04 10.94 3.77
C GLY A 41 3.71 10.84 5.27
N GLY A 42 2.63 10.16 5.67
CA GLY A 42 2.28 9.94 7.08
C GLY A 42 3.03 8.78 7.75
N SER A 43 3.64 9.03 8.91
CA SER A 43 4.32 8.05 9.76
C SER A 43 3.33 7.29 10.66
N GLY A 44 2.51 6.42 10.08
CA GLY A 44 1.42 5.71 10.79
C GLY A 44 1.63 4.21 11.01
N PHE A 45 2.76 3.63 10.61
CA PHE A 45 2.99 2.18 10.63
C PHE A 45 4.40 1.85 11.13
N PRO A 46 4.59 0.72 11.83
CA PRO A 46 5.88 0.24 12.28
C PRO A 46 6.69 -0.42 11.15
N GLY A 47 6.74 0.22 9.97
CA GLY A 47 7.45 -0.27 8.81
C GLY A 47 7.99 0.88 7.95
N THR A 48 9.06 0.63 7.22
CA THR A 48 9.73 1.63 6.38
C THR A 48 8.89 1.93 5.14
N TYR A 49 8.23 3.08 5.12
CA TYR A 49 7.68 3.64 3.89
C TYR A 49 8.77 4.36 3.11
N ASP A 50 9.43 3.66 2.19
CA ASP A 50 10.19 4.35 1.17
C ASP A 50 9.23 4.74 0.04
N PHE A 51 8.71 5.97 0.13
CA PHE A 51 8.02 6.60 -0.98
C PHE A 51 9.07 6.87 -2.06
N GLU A 52 9.24 5.94 -3.01
CA GLU A 52 9.87 6.24 -4.29
C GLU A 52 8.92 7.10 -5.14
N GLY A 53 8.55 8.28 -4.64
CA GLY A 53 8.00 9.35 -5.46
C GLY A 53 9.17 9.97 -6.21
N LYS A 54 9.42 9.55 -7.45
CA LYS A 54 10.25 10.38 -8.34
C LYS A 54 9.61 11.75 -8.41
N GLU A 55 10.41 12.81 -8.22
CA GLU A 55 10.00 14.19 -8.55
C GLU A 55 9.32 14.14 -9.93
N GLY A 56 8.03 14.43 -9.92
CA GLY A 56 7.15 14.18 -11.04
C GLY A 56 7.49 15.04 -12.23
N THR A 57 7.27 14.52 -13.43
CA THR A 57 7.51 15.28 -14.65
C THR A 57 6.32 16.09 -15.17
N GLY A 58 5.15 16.03 -14.52
CA GLY A 58 3.94 16.66 -15.06
C GLY A 58 2.69 16.77 -14.18
N GLY A 59 2.76 16.60 -12.85
CA GLY A 59 1.62 16.88 -11.97
C GLY A 59 1.51 18.35 -11.55
N ASP A 60 0.75 18.65 -10.50
CA ASP A 60 0.50 20.01 -10.00
C ASP A 60 1.77 20.70 -9.49
N PHE A 61 1.83 22.02 -9.59
CA PHE A 61 2.96 22.80 -9.08
C PHE A 61 3.02 22.72 -7.54
N ILE A 62 4.14 22.21 -7.02
CA ILE A 62 4.35 22.06 -5.56
C ILE A 62 5.19 23.20 -4.99
N GLY A 63 6.11 23.77 -5.77
CA GLY A 63 6.97 24.84 -5.27
C GLY A 63 8.20 25.11 -6.12
N ILE A 64 9.14 25.84 -5.52
CA ILE A 64 10.39 26.27 -6.15
C ILE A 64 11.57 25.84 -5.27
N ARG A 65 12.60 25.24 -5.85
CA ARG A 65 13.88 24.95 -5.18
C ARG A 65 15.08 25.40 -5.99
N GLU A 66 16.25 25.40 -5.37
CA GLU A 66 17.52 25.57 -6.08
C GLU A 66 17.80 24.40 -7.03
N PHE A 67 18.38 24.73 -8.19
CA PHE A 67 18.77 23.81 -9.24
C PHE A 67 19.86 22.86 -8.76
N ARG A 68 19.72 21.59 -9.09
CA ARG A 68 20.70 20.53 -8.89
C ARG A 68 21.09 19.95 -10.24
N LYS A 69 22.34 19.52 -10.35
CA LYS A 69 22.87 18.87 -11.56
C LYS A 69 22.03 17.61 -11.84
N GLY A 70 21.33 17.59 -12.98
CA GLY A 70 20.37 16.54 -13.35
C GLY A 70 18.93 17.05 -13.52
N ASP A 71 18.63 18.27 -13.04
CA ASP A 71 17.31 18.87 -13.21
C ASP A 71 17.02 19.24 -14.68
N ASN A 72 15.74 19.14 -15.07
CA ASN A 72 15.31 19.46 -16.43
C ASN A 72 15.40 20.98 -16.70
N PRO A 73 16.21 21.44 -17.67
CA PRO A 73 16.41 22.86 -17.95
C PRO A 73 15.13 23.58 -18.40
N LYS A 74 14.13 22.86 -18.93
CA LYS A 74 12.82 23.46 -19.29
C LYS A 74 12.02 23.94 -18.08
N ARG A 75 12.41 23.56 -16.86
CA ARG A 75 11.73 23.93 -15.60
C ARG A 75 12.37 25.06 -14.84
N ILE A 76 13.41 25.66 -15.41
CA ILE A 76 14.10 26.79 -14.80
C ILE A 76 13.11 27.94 -14.62
N TYR A 77 12.98 28.41 -13.37
CA TYR A 77 12.16 29.55 -13.03
C TYR A 77 12.96 30.85 -13.25
N TRP A 78 13.08 31.25 -14.51
CA TRP A 78 13.89 32.41 -14.93
C TRP A 78 13.57 33.70 -14.18
N ARG A 79 12.28 33.94 -13.87
CA ARG A 79 11.85 35.15 -13.16
C ARG A 79 12.38 35.22 -11.72
N GLY A 80 12.56 34.08 -11.06
CA GLY A 80 13.11 34.03 -9.70
C GLY A 80 14.62 34.21 -9.65
N ILE A 81 15.33 33.83 -10.72
CA ILE A 81 16.79 33.97 -10.83
C ILE A 81 17.19 35.44 -10.77
N PHE A 82 16.42 36.33 -11.42
CA PHE A 82 16.70 37.76 -11.44
C PHE A 82 16.66 38.41 -10.04
N SER A 83 15.91 37.83 -9.11
CA SER A 83 15.78 38.35 -7.74
C SER A 83 16.67 37.65 -6.71
N SER A 84 17.02 36.38 -6.92
CA SER A 84 17.78 35.58 -5.94
C SER A 84 19.25 35.39 -6.30
N GLY A 85 19.64 35.61 -7.56
CA GLY A 85 20.98 35.31 -8.08
C GLY A 85 21.31 33.82 -8.18
N LYS A 86 20.36 32.93 -7.87
CA LYS A 86 20.53 31.48 -7.87
C LYS A 86 19.64 30.84 -8.93
N LEU A 87 20.12 29.80 -9.59
CA LEU A 87 19.31 29.01 -10.51
C LEU A 87 18.20 28.28 -9.73
N LEU A 88 16.96 28.59 -10.05
CA LEU A 88 15.76 28.02 -9.41
C LEU A 88 15.00 27.14 -10.39
N VAL A 89 14.36 26.09 -9.89
CA VAL A 89 13.60 25.10 -10.66
C VAL A 89 12.21 24.93 -10.07
N LYS A 90 11.18 24.91 -10.94
CA LYS A 90 9.81 24.57 -10.56
C LYS A 90 9.69 23.08 -10.26
N GLN A 91 9.15 22.74 -9.09
CA GLN A 91 8.78 21.38 -8.71
C GLN A 91 7.31 21.11 -9.06
N PHE A 92 7.06 19.90 -9.54
CA PHE A 92 5.73 19.41 -9.88
C PHE A 92 5.48 18.07 -9.19
N SER A 93 4.22 17.77 -8.85
CA SER A 93 3.83 16.49 -8.29
C SER A 93 4.00 15.36 -9.32
N ALA A 94 4.18 14.14 -8.84
CA ALA A 94 4.13 12.97 -9.71
C ALA A 94 2.68 12.71 -10.14
N LEU A 95 2.47 12.53 -11.45
CA LEU A 95 1.17 12.11 -12.00
C LEU A 95 0.88 10.64 -11.67
N GLU A 96 1.92 9.86 -11.37
CA GLU A 96 1.82 8.46 -10.96
C GLU A 96 1.71 8.37 -9.44
N THR A 97 0.68 7.68 -8.95
CA THR A 97 0.56 7.30 -7.56
C THR A 97 1.82 6.54 -7.11
N GLY A 98 2.35 6.89 -5.95
CA GLY A 98 3.65 6.43 -5.47
C GLY A 98 3.77 4.91 -5.30
N LYS A 99 5.00 4.47 -5.08
CA LYS A 99 5.30 3.11 -4.63
C LYS A 99 5.32 3.04 -3.11
N VAL A 100 4.83 1.94 -2.55
CA VAL A 100 4.80 1.67 -1.11
C VAL A 100 5.37 0.28 -0.85
N THR A 101 6.30 0.19 0.09
CA THR A 101 6.77 -1.10 0.61
C THR A 101 6.16 -1.33 1.98
N VAL A 102 5.54 -2.48 2.18
CA VAL A 102 5.05 -2.95 3.48
C VAL A 102 5.98 -4.08 3.92
N GLU A 103 6.57 -3.93 5.09
CA GLU A 103 7.44 -4.94 5.70
C GLU A 103 6.77 -5.47 6.96
N VAL A 104 6.75 -6.80 7.08
CA VAL A 104 6.19 -7.52 8.23
C VAL A 104 7.22 -8.56 8.67
N SER A 105 7.27 -8.91 9.96
CA SER A 105 8.10 -10.02 10.42
C SER A 105 7.31 -11.32 10.42
N SER A 106 7.96 -12.45 10.19
CA SER A 106 7.34 -13.77 10.41
C SER A 106 6.97 -14.05 11.88
N SER A 107 7.47 -13.23 12.81
CA SER A 107 7.13 -13.30 14.24
C SER A 107 6.13 -12.24 14.69
N SER A 108 5.53 -11.50 13.76
CA SER A 108 4.52 -10.48 14.04
C SER A 108 3.26 -11.07 14.65
N SER A 109 2.57 -10.29 15.48
CA SER A 109 1.29 -10.71 16.08
C SER A 109 0.16 -10.73 15.04
N GLU A 110 -0.92 -11.47 15.32
CA GLU A 110 -2.11 -11.50 14.44
C GLU A 110 -2.70 -10.10 14.22
N ASP A 111 -2.73 -9.27 15.27
CA ASP A 111 -3.17 -7.87 15.18
C ASP A 111 -2.29 -7.02 14.24
N ASP A 112 -0.97 -7.24 14.24
CA ASP A 112 -0.05 -6.54 13.35
C ASP A 112 -0.22 -6.99 11.89
N ILE A 113 -0.48 -8.28 11.67
CA ILE A 113 -0.77 -8.83 10.34
C ILE A 113 -2.09 -8.25 9.81
N ASP A 114 -3.12 -8.16 10.64
CA ASP A 114 -4.39 -7.51 10.32
C ASP A 114 -4.20 -6.02 10.00
N LEU A 115 -3.35 -5.33 10.75
CA LEU A 115 -3.02 -3.93 10.49
C LEU A 115 -2.29 -3.78 9.15
N ALA A 116 -1.29 -4.64 8.88
CA ALA A 116 -0.57 -4.66 7.60
C ALA A 116 -1.51 -4.91 6.42
N ALA A 117 -2.41 -5.89 6.56
CA ALA A 117 -3.45 -6.20 5.59
C ALA A 117 -4.38 -5.00 5.32
N SER A 118 -4.76 -4.28 6.37
CA SER A 118 -5.58 -3.07 6.29
C SER A 118 -4.89 -1.96 5.50
N TYR A 119 -3.61 -1.69 5.78
CA TYR A 119 -2.83 -0.71 5.03
C TYR A 119 -2.59 -1.11 3.58
N VAL A 120 -2.24 -2.37 3.30
CA VAL A 120 -2.09 -2.87 1.92
C VAL A 120 -3.36 -2.63 1.11
N ALA A 121 -4.51 -2.96 1.68
CA ALA A 121 -5.80 -2.72 1.05
C ALA A 121 -6.02 -1.24 0.76
N ALA A 122 -5.81 -0.37 1.76
CA ALA A 122 -6.00 1.06 1.61
C ALA A 122 -5.05 1.67 0.56
N PHE A 123 -3.78 1.30 0.55
CA PHE A 123 -2.82 1.78 -0.45
C PHE A 123 -3.18 1.34 -1.87
N ILE A 124 -3.56 0.07 -2.06
CA ILE A 124 -3.97 -0.41 -3.39
C ILE A 124 -5.26 0.27 -3.85
N ASP A 125 -6.23 0.44 -2.95
CA ASP A 125 -7.52 1.09 -3.26
C ASP A 125 -7.32 2.59 -3.61
N ASN A 126 -6.26 3.23 -3.09
CA ASN A 126 -5.84 4.59 -3.44
C ASN A 126 -4.88 4.65 -4.66
N GLY A 127 -4.63 3.52 -5.33
CA GLY A 127 -3.85 3.44 -6.58
C GLY A 127 -2.33 3.31 -6.41
N TYR A 128 -1.82 3.16 -5.18
CA TYR A 128 -0.39 2.98 -4.94
C TYR A 128 0.09 1.61 -5.44
N LYS A 129 1.33 1.57 -5.94
CA LYS A 129 2.02 0.30 -6.26
C LYS A 129 2.58 -0.28 -4.96
N VAL A 130 2.05 -1.41 -4.49
CA VAL A 130 2.43 -1.98 -3.19
C VAL A 130 3.37 -3.19 -3.38
N ARG A 131 4.39 -3.29 -2.54
CA ARG A 131 5.31 -4.43 -2.41
C ARG A 131 5.24 -4.99 -0.99
N LEU A 132 5.39 -6.32 -0.83
CA LEU A 132 5.48 -6.98 0.47
C LEU A 132 6.88 -7.55 0.70
N LEU A 133 7.49 -7.16 1.82
CA LEU A 133 8.69 -7.78 2.39
C LEU A 133 8.32 -8.57 3.65
N VAL A 134 8.97 -9.71 3.84
CA VAL A 134 8.90 -10.48 5.08
C VAL A 134 10.31 -10.72 5.59
N ASP A 135 10.62 -10.26 6.79
CA ASP A 135 11.97 -10.32 7.40
C ASP A 135 13.06 -9.80 6.43
N GLY A 136 12.85 -8.63 5.83
CA GLY A 136 13.75 -8.02 4.85
C GLY A 136 13.81 -8.69 3.47
N LYS A 137 13.08 -9.78 3.23
CA LYS A 137 13.08 -10.50 1.94
C LYS A 137 11.83 -10.18 1.13
N GLU A 138 12.01 -9.94 -0.16
CA GLU A 138 10.88 -9.70 -1.07
C GLU A 138 10.06 -10.97 -1.27
N ARG A 139 8.79 -10.94 -0.85
CA ARG A 139 7.81 -12.00 -1.11
C ARG A 139 6.99 -11.70 -2.36
N ILE A 140 6.57 -10.45 -2.50
CA ILE A 140 5.79 -9.98 -3.64
C ILE A 140 6.31 -8.61 -4.05
N GLY A 141 6.78 -8.47 -5.29
CA GLY A 141 7.20 -7.19 -5.87
C GLY A 141 6.05 -6.18 -6.07
N PHE A 142 6.37 -5.01 -6.62
CA PHE A 142 5.38 -3.95 -6.82
C PHE A 142 4.24 -4.36 -7.75
N GLY A 143 3.00 -4.08 -7.33
CA GLY A 143 1.81 -4.31 -8.14
C GLY A 143 0.59 -3.51 -7.65
N THR A 144 -0.52 -3.62 -8.37
CA THR A 144 -1.75 -2.87 -8.13
C THR A 144 -2.99 -3.73 -8.40
N GLY A 145 -4.15 -3.24 -7.95
CA GLY A 145 -5.45 -3.86 -8.23
C GLY A 145 -5.81 -5.06 -7.33
N LEU A 146 -7.02 -5.58 -7.56
CA LEU A 146 -7.65 -6.59 -6.69
C LEU A 146 -6.90 -7.93 -6.65
N PHE A 147 -6.36 -8.39 -7.79
CA PHE A 147 -5.58 -9.63 -7.83
C PHE A 147 -4.30 -9.51 -7.00
N HIS A 148 -3.62 -8.37 -7.08
CA HIS A 148 -2.42 -8.09 -6.30
C HIS A 148 -2.71 -8.00 -4.81
N ARG A 149 -3.77 -7.28 -4.44
CA ARG A 149 -4.27 -7.21 -3.06
C ARG A 149 -4.53 -8.60 -2.51
N ARG A 150 -5.27 -9.44 -3.25
CA ARG A 150 -5.59 -10.81 -2.83
C ARG A 150 -4.34 -11.69 -2.70
N LYS A 151 -3.34 -11.49 -3.57
CA LYS A 151 -2.06 -12.19 -3.50
C LYS A 151 -1.31 -11.83 -2.21
N ILE A 152 -1.25 -10.54 -1.85
CA ILE A 152 -0.60 -10.09 -0.61
C ILE A 152 -1.34 -10.63 0.63
N LEU A 153 -2.67 -10.53 0.67
CA LEU A 153 -3.45 -11.05 1.80
C LEU A 153 -3.27 -12.56 1.98
N ARG A 154 -3.08 -13.30 0.87
CA ARG A 154 -2.77 -14.73 0.93
C ARG A 154 -1.40 -15.00 1.57
N GLU A 155 -0.37 -14.24 1.21
CA GLU A 155 0.96 -14.40 1.81
C GLU A 155 0.96 -14.01 3.29
N LEU A 156 0.24 -12.94 3.65
CA LEU A 156 0.07 -12.54 5.05
C LEU A 156 -0.66 -13.62 5.87
N ALA A 157 -1.62 -14.33 5.27
CA ALA A 157 -2.33 -15.44 5.92
C ALA A 157 -1.47 -16.71 6.14
N LEU A 158 -0.26 -16.76 5.56
CA LEU A 158 0.68 -17.88 5.71
C LEU A 158 1.82 -17.57 6.69
N LEU A 159 1.82 -16.38 7.29
CA LEU A 159 2.70 -15.98 8.39
C LEU A 159 2.06 -16.38 9.71
#